data_AF-A0A3M1CT49-F1
#
_entry.id   AF-A0A3M1CT49-F1
#
_cell.length_a   1.000
_cell.length_b   1.000
_cell.length_c   1.000
_cell.angle_alpha   90.00
_cell.angle_beta   90.00
_cell.angle_gamma   90.00
#
_symmetry.space_group_name_H-M   'P 1'
#
loop_
_entity.id
_entity.type
_entity.pdbx_description
1 polymer ?
#
loop_
_entity_poly.entity_id
_entity_poly.type
_entity_poly.pdbx_seq_one_letter_code
_entity_poly.pdbx_strand_id
1 'polypeptide(L)'
;MPTLRQRLAAAPPPVSMKQAWRAWLRAARAARRQDGVALRIGDRAALERVLDRDPEVDPATLTEMLTEIKTALRDLVHGELEYADRHRLARFVDEALGGLAPRVVDAPVAVQVSGWPEGLTGAQRAAIVGESLDRPLAPGRAAALVAALDGLCLGGSTLRVEVALPAGASLPPVPRALRNRSPRGTRAWLPHLDAEGRRSLTDRALATRQAAWLGRASLIDAFCGCGGNAIAAALAGHRVVAIERDPGRAALARRNASALGVGLEIVEGDAAVVLPGLLDRFPDAGLLLDPPWGGAGSGRRPVRFDGLVPLPPDLVARAPAVLLKAPPALSLDSLPPRWRWRWRFELSPPAADGRAVVLALSCRGIPR
;
A
#
# COMPACT_ATOMS: atom_id res chain seq x y z
N MET A 1 -16.89 -8.27 20.59
CA MET A 1 -17.95 -9.29 20.48
C MET A 1 -17.48 -10.37 19.51
N PRO A 2 -17.88 -11.65 19.69
CA PRO A 2 -17.42 -12.73 18.82
C PRO A 2 -18.04 -12.61 17.42
N THR A 3 -17.23 -12.82 16.38
CA THR A 3 -17.71 -12.79 14.98
C THR A 3 -18.65 -13.96 14.69
N LEU A 4 -19.43 -13.86 13.62
CA LEU A 4 -20.31 -14.93 13.13
C LEU A 4 -19.55 -16.23 12.93
N ARG A 5 -18.29 -16.16 12.46
CA ARG A 5 -17.37 -17.29 12.36
C ARG A 5 -17.19 -17.99 13.71
N GLN A 6 -16.89 -17.21 14.75
CA GLN A 6 -16.65 -17.74 16.09
C GLN A 6 -17.94 -18.34 16.68
N ARG A 7 -19.08 -17.65 16.52
CA ARG A 7 -20.39 -18.12 16.98
C ARG A 7 -20.81 -19.40 16.25
N LEU A 8 -20.69 -19.46 14.92
CA LEU A 8 -21.01 -20.65 14.13
C LEU A 8 -20.07 -21.81 14.45
N ALA A 9 -18.78 -21.55 14.67
CA ALA A 9 -17.84 -22.58 15.10
C ALA A 9 -18.20 -23.18 16.48
N ALA A 10 -18.80 -22.38 17.37
CA ALA A 10 -19.23 -22.81 18.70
C ALA A 10 -20.64 -23.45 18.74
N ALA A 11 -21.53 -23.12 17.80
CA ALA A 11 -22.90 -23.67 17.76
C ALA A 11 -22.92 -25.21 17.67
N PRO A 12 -23.96 -25.91 18.14
CA PRO A 12 -24.16 -27.33 17.82
C PRO A 12 -24.75 -27.51 16.41
N PRO A 13 -24.62 -28.69 15.76
CA PRO A 13 -23.81 -29.86 16.13
C PRO A 13 -22.33 -29.71 15.72
N PRO A 14 -21.40 -30.50 16.27
CA PRO A 14 -19.99 -30.42 15.90
C PRO A 14 -19.75 -30.90 14.45
N VAL A 15 -18.99 -30.11 13.68
CA VAL A 15 -18.50 -30.46 12.35
C VAL A 15 -17.24 -29.67 12.03
N SER A 16 -16.31 -30.24 11.26
CA SER A 16 -15.14 -29.49 10.77
C SER A 16 -15.59 -28.39 9.81
N MET A 17 -15.47 -27.13 10.21
CA MET A 17 -15.87 -26.00 9.36
C MET A 17 -15.11 -25.96 8.03
N LYS A 18 -13.86 -26.43 8.01
CA LYS A 18 -13.07 -26.57 6.76
C LYS A 18 -13.71 -27.57 5.79
N GLN A 19 -14.19 -28.70 6.29
CA GLN A 19 -14.89 -29.70 5.47
C GLN A 19 -16.28 -29.21 5.06
N ALA A 20 -17.03 -28.64 6.00
CA ALA A 20 -18.36 -28.06 5.79
C ALA A 20 -18.37 -27.04 4.65
N TRP A 21 -17.46 -26.06 4.67
CA TRP A 21 -17.41 -25.05 3.60
C TRP A 21 -17.01 -25.61 2.25
N ARG A 22 -16.16 -26.64 2.20
CA ARG A 22 -15.82 -27.31 0.94
C ARG A 22 -17.00 -28.11 0.41
N ALA A 23 -17.76 -28.78 1.27
CA ALA A 23 -18.96 -29.52 0.91
C ALA A 23 -20.05 -28.58 0.38
N TRP A 24 -20.37 -27.52 1.14
CA TRP A 24 -21.34 -26.51 0.74
C TRP A 24 -20.96 -25.82 -0.58
N LEU A 25 -19.72 -25.31 -0.73
CA LEU A 25 -19.31 -24.65 -1.99
C LEU A 25 -19.45 -25.55 -3.23
N ARG A 26 -19.21 -26.87 -3.09
CA ARG A 26 -19.42 -27.82 -4.18
C ARG A 26 -20.91 -27.99 -4.47
N ALA A 27 -21.73 -28.20 -3.45
CA ALA A 27 -23.17 -28.40 -3.58
C ALA A 27 -23.86 -27.14 -4.15
N ALA A 28 -23.53 -25.95 -3.64
CA ALA A 28 -24.07 -24.67 -4.11
C ALA A 28 -23.70 -24.36 -5.57
N ARG A 29 -22.51 -24.74 -6.03
CA ARG A 29 -22.12 -24.62 -7.45
C ARG A 29 -22.82 -25.64 -8.34
N ALA A 30 -23.11 -26.84 -7.83
CA ALA A 30 -23.89 -27.84 -8.56
C ALA A 30 -25.35 -27.37 -8.72
N ALA A 31 -25.96 -26.95 -7.62
CA ALA A 31 -27.26 -26.29 -7.52
C ALA A 31 -27.46 -25.21 -8.60
N ARG A 32 -26.60 -24.18 -8.57
CA ARG A 32 -26.62 -23.07 -9.55
C ARG A 32 -26.51 -23.52 -11.01
N ARG A 33 -25.73 -24.58 -11.29
CA ARG A 33 -25.59 -25.09 -12.66
C ARG A 33 -26.86 -25.79 -13.15
N GLN A 34 -27.63 -26.37 -12.24
CA GLN A 34 -28.84 -27.10 -12.57
C GLN A 34 -30.03 -26.16 -12.81
N ASP A 35 -30.24 -25.18 -11.92
CA ASP A 35 -31.43 -24.32 -11.95
C ASP A 35 -31.19 -22.93 -12.57
N GLY A 36 -29.92 -22.55 -12.80
CA GLY A 36 -29.55 -21.23 -13.30
C GLY A 36 -29.71 -20.09 -12.30
N VAL A 37 -30.15 -20.35 -11.06
CA VAL A 37 -30.43 -19.33 -10.04
C VAL A 37 -29.12 -18.91 -9.37
N ALA A 38 -28.84 -17.60 -9.38
CA ALA A 38 -27.66 -17.04 -8.74
C ALA A 38 -27.65 -17.31 -7.23
N LEU A 39 -26.46 -17.53 -6.66
CA LEU A 39 -26.27 -17.66 -5.21
C LEU A 39 -26.12 -16.26 -4.60
N ARG A 40 -26.70 -16.05 -3.40
CA ARG A 40 -26.46 -14.84 -2.60
C ARG A 40 -25.00 -14.77 -2.17
N ILE A 41 -24.41 -15.91 -1.81
CA ILE A 41 -22.99 -16.06 -1.50
C ILE A 41 -22.30 -16.70 -2.71
N GLY A 42 -22.02 -15.87 -3.71
CA GLY A 42 -21.53 -16.32 -5.03
C GLY A 42 -20.12 -16.92 -5.05
N ASP A 43 -19.28 -16.61 -4.06
CA ASP A 43 -17.91 -17.11 -3.98
C ASP A 43 -17.38 -17.18 -2.54
N ARG A 44 -16.15 -17.65 -2.40
CA ARG A 44 -15.50 -17.75 -1.09
C ARG A 44 -15.26 -16.39 -0.44
N ALA A 45 -14.96 -15.34 -1.21
CA ALA A 45 -14.72 -14.01 -0.65
C ALA A 45 -16.01 -13.38 -0.10
N ALA A 46 -17.16 -13.65 -0.72
CA ALA A 46 -18.47 -13.30 -0.18
C ALA A 46 -18.74 -14.03 1.15
N LEU A 47 -18.43 -15.33 1.22
CA LEU A 47 -18.58 -16.10 2.45
C LEU A 47 -17.71 -15.55 3.59
N GLU A 48 -16.42 -15.31 3.36
CA GLU A 48 -15.53 -14.78 4.42
C GLU A 48 -16.05 -13.41 4.93
N ARG A 49 -16.57 -12.54 4.04
CA ARG A 49 -17.16 -11.24 4.44
C ARG A 49 -18.38 -11.37 5.35
N VAL A 50 -19.21 -12.39 5.15
CA VAL A 50 -20.36 -12.68 6.04
C VAL A 50 -19.88 -13.22 7.38
N LEU A 51 -18.89 -14.12 7.37
CA LEU A 51 -18.38 -14.79 8.57
C LEU A 51 -17.58 -13.87 9.50
N ASP A 52 -16.86 -12.88 8.97
CA ASP A 52 -15.98 -12.02 9.79
C ASP A 52 -16.71 -10.87 10.49
N ARG A 53 -18.05 -10.84 10.46
CA ARG A 53 -18.87 -9.77 11.05
C ARG A 53 -19.63 -10.20 12.28
N ASP A 54 -20.10 -9.22 13.05
CA ASP A 54 -21.09 -9.39 14.11
C ASP A 54 -22.46 -8.93 13.57
N PRO A 55 -23.45 -9.81 13.39
CA PRO A 55 -24.74 -9.42 12.83
C PRO A 55 -25.60 -8.69 13.86
N GLU A 56 -26.34 -7.66 13.43
CA GLU A 56 -27.36 -6.97 14.23
C GLU A 56 -28.66 -7.80 14.27
N VAL A 57 -28.58 -8.97 14.89
CA VAL A 57 -29.71 -9.89 15.10
C VAL A 57 -29.81 -10.19 16.58
N ASP A 58 -31.03 -10.33 17.09
CA ASP A 58 -31.28 -10.76 18.46
C ASP A 58 -30.47 -12.04 18.78
N PRO A 59 -29.73 -12.10 19.92
CA PRO A 59 -28.87 -13.22 20.23
C PRO A 59 -29.57 -14.59 20.25
N ALA A 60 -30.83 -14.66 20.67
CA ALA A 60 -31.56 -15.92 20.72
C ALA A 60 -31.91 -16.38 19.30
N THR A 61 -32.49 -15.49 18.48
CA THR A 61 -32.78 -15.77 17.07
C THR A 61 -31.52 -16.16 16.30
N LEU A 62 -30.40 -15.46 16.53
CA LEU A 62 -29.13 -15.79 15.88
C LEU A 62 -28.64 -17.18 16.29
N THR A 63 -28.79 -17.58 17.55
CA THR A 63 -28.35 -18.89 18.03
C THR A 63 -29.13 -20.03 17.38
N GLU A 64 -30.45 -19.87 17.24
CA GLU A 64 -31.32 -20.82 16.53
C GLU A 64 -30.90 -20.95 15.06
N MET A 65 -30.78 -19.83 14.35
CA MET A 65 -30.35 -19.81 12.94
C MET A 65 -28.99 -20.49 12.74
N LEU A 66 -28.01 -20.21 13.61
CA LEU A 66 -26.69 -20.82 13.51
C LEU A 66 -26.71 -22.32 13.77
N THR A 67 -27.60 -22.80 14.63
CA THR A 67 -27.78 -24.23 14.90
C THR A 67 -28.36 -24.93 13.67
N GLU A 68 -29.36 -24.35 13.02
CA GLU A 68 -29.94 -24.89 11.78
C GLU A 68 -28.92 -24.90 10.63
N ILE A 69 -28.21 -23.78 10.42
CA ILE A 69 -27.14 -23.68 9.42
C ILE A 69 -26.08 -24.75 9.67
N LYS A 70 -25.66 -24.94 10.92
CA LYS A 70 -24.62 -25.92 11.26
C LYS A 70 -25.09 -27.37 11.10
N THR A 71 -26.38 -27.63 11.37
CA THR A 71 -26.98 -28.94 11.10
C THR A 71 -26.98 -29.25 9.61
N ALA A 72 -27.46 -28.34 8.77
CA ALA A 72 -27.41 -28.50 7.31
C ALA A 72 -25.97 -28.68 6.79
N LEU A 73 -25.02 -27.93 7.32
CA LEU A 73 -23.60 -28.08 6.98
C LEU A 73 -23.02 -29.44 7.39
N ARG A 74 -23.41 -29.97 8.55
CA ARG A 74 -23.02 -31.32 9.00
C ARG A 74 -23.58 -32.38 8.05
N ASP A 75 -24.85 -32.28 7.68
CA ASP A 75 -25.51 -33.24 6.80
C ASP A 75 -24.91 -33.20 5.39
N LEU A 76 -24.51 -32.04 4.88
CA LEU A 76 -23.76 -31.95 3.62
C LEU A 76 -22.40 -32.67 3.66
N VAL A 77 -21.78 -32.80 4.83
CA VAL A 77 -20.48 -33.48 5.02
C VAL A 77 -20.64 -34.97 5.26
N HIS A 78 -21.56 -35.35 6.16
CA HIS A 78 -21.66 -36.71 6.69
C HIS A 78 -22.95 -37.43 6.29
N GLY A 79 -23.94 -36.72 5.76
CA GLY A 79 -25.22 -37.29 5.38
C GLY A 79 -25.15 -38.09 4.07
N GLU A 80 -25.81 -39.24 4.08
CA GLU A 80 -26.16 -40.01 2.89
C GLU A 80 -27.35 -39.35 2.22
N LEU A 81 -27.07 -38.29 1.47
CA LEU A 81 -28.08 -37.44 0.85
C LEU A 81 -28.20 -37.70 -0.64
N GLU A 82 -29.43 -37.87 -1.10
CA GLU A 82 -29.80 -37.81 -2.50
C GLU A 82 -29.44 -36.46 -3.12
N TYR A 83 -29.31 -36.44 -4.45
CA TYR A 83 -28.88 -35.25 -5.17
C TYR A 83 -29.80 -34.03 -4.92
N ALA A 84 -31.11 -34.26 -4.85
CA ALA A 84 -32.10 -33.21 -4.60
C ALA A 84 -31.99 -32.61 -3.19
N ASP A 85 -31.74 -33.43 -2.16
CA ASP A 85 -31.61 -32.95 -0.79
C ASP A 85 -30.31 -32.17 -0.57
N ARG A 86 -29.22 -32.59 -1.21
CA ARG A 86 -27.96 -31.81 -1.24
C ARG A 86 -28.18 -30.44 -1.84
N HIS A 87 -28.96 -30.36 -2.91
CA HIS A 87 -29.31 -29.08 -3.54
C HIS A 87 -30.13 -28.22 -2.57
N ARG A 88 -31.19 -28.77 -1.97
CA ARG A 88 -32.04 -28.06 -1.00
C ARG A 88 -31.25 -27.52 0.18
N LEU A 89 -30.41 -28.33 0.82
CA LEU A 89 -29.59 -27.89 1.96
C LEU A 89 -28.58 -26.81 1.55
N ALA A 90 -27.99 -26.92 0.36
CA ALA A 90 -27.07 -25.88 -0.13
C ALA A 90 -27.78 -24.54 -0.34
N ARG A 91 -29.03 -24.56 -0.85
CA ARG A 91 -29.88 -23.37 -1.02
C ARG A 91 -30.29 -22.79 0.31
N PHE A 92 -30.73 -23.61 1.26
CA PHE A 92 -31.04 -23.17 2.61
C PHE A 92 -29.87 -22.43 3.26
N VAL A 93 -28.66 -23.01 3.23
CA VAL A 93 -27.47 -22.37 3.79
C VAL A 93 -27.12 -21.06 3.07
N ASP A 94 -27.26 -21.00 1.74
CA ASP A 94 -27.04 -19.77 0.96
C ASP A 94 -28.05 -18.67 1.30
N GLU A 95 -29.32 -19.02 1.46
CA GLU A 95 -30.38 -18.09 1.81
C GLU A 95 -30.25 -17.60 3.25
N ALA A 96 -30.03 -18.49 4.21
CA ALA A 96 -29.91 -18.16 5.63
C ALA A 96 -28.68 -17.26 5.88
N LEU A 97 -27.50 -17.66 5.39
CA LEU A 97 -26.31 -16.81 5.49
C LEU A 97 -26.42 -15.55 4.62
N GLY A 98 -27.12 -15.62 3.49
CA GLY A 98 -27.40 -14.48 2.63
C GLY A 98 -28.37 -13.48 3.27
N GLY A 99 -29.28 -13.92 4.13
CA GLY A 99 -30.15 -13.07 4.95
C GLY A 99 -29.38 -12.36 6.08
N LEU A 100 -28.30 -12.98 6.54
CA LEU A 100 -27.33 -12.36 7.46
C LEU A 100 -26.29 -11.49 6.73
N ALA A 101 -26.24 -11.54 5.39
CA ALA A 101 -25.31 -10.75 4.62
C ALA A 101 -25.74 -9.28 4.61
N PRO A 102 -24.80 -8.34 4.78
CA PRO A 102 -25.12 -6.93 4.77
C PRO A 102 -25.70 -6.52 3.41
N ARG A 103 -26.73 -5.68 3.43
CA ARG A 103 -27.25 -5.07 2.19
C ARG A 103 -26.11 -4.31 1.52
N VAL A 104 -25.79 -4.67 0.29
CA VAL A 104 -24.79 -3.93 -0.50
C VAL A 104 -25.43 -2.64 -0.98
N VAL A 105 -24.82 -1.50 -0.68
CA VAL A 105 -25.29 -0.21 -1.18
C VAL A 105 -25.04 -0.08 -2.68
N ASP A 106 -26.03 0.46 -3.38
CA ASP A 106 -26.03 0.76 -4.82
C ASP A 106 -26.12 2.27 -5.10
N ALA A 107 -26.77 3.02 -4.21
CA ALA A 107 -26.82 4.48 -4.23
C ALA A 107 -25.49 5.14 -3.80
N PRO A 108 -25.18 6.37 -4.29
CA PRO A 108 -24.00 7.12 -3.86
C PRO A 108 -23.91 7.33 -2.34
N VAL A 109 -22.70 7.26 -1.79
CA VAL A 109 -22.41 7.36 -0.35
C VAL A 109 -21.45 8.50 -0.04
N ALA A 110 -21.67 9.18 1.08
CA ALA A 110 -20.74 10.18 1.56
C ALA A 110 -19.47 9.51 2.11
N VAL A 111 -18.31 10.08 1.77
CA VAL A 111 -17.00 9.57 2.19
C VAL A 111 -16.22 10.70 2.84
N GLN A 112 -15.61 10.43 3.98
CA GLN A 112 -14.73 11.34 4.67
C GLN A 112 -13.37 10.69 4.88
N VAL A 113 -12.31 11.47 4.78
CA VAL A 113 -10.94 11.02 5.08
C VAL A 113 -10.39 11.90 6.20
N SER A 114 -10.03 11.26 7.30
CA SER A 114 -9.46 11.90 8.48
C SER A 114 -8.06 11.35 8.79
N GLY A 115 -7.39 11.91 9.80
CA GLY A 115 -6.03 11.49 10.19
C GLY A 115 -4.90 12.02 9.31
N TRP A 116 -5.15 13.09 8.54
CA TRP A 116 -4.13 13.78 7.76
C TRP A 116 -3.02 14.35 8.66
N PRO A 117 -1.73 14.16 8.35
CA PRO A 117 -0.67 14.75 9.15
C PRO A 117 -0.63 16.27 8.92
N GLU A 118 -0.07 16.97 9.91
CA GLU A 118 0.15 18.41 9.82
C GLU A 118 1.04 18.77 8.61
N GLY A 119 0.75 19.91 8.00
CA GLY A 119 1.52 20.41 6.85
C GLY A 119 1.09 19.91 5.47
N LEU A 120 0.14 18.97 5.33
CA LEU A 120 -0.51 18.76 4.03
C LEU A 120 -1.52 19.86 3.73
N THR A 121 -1.32 20.53 2.59
CA THR A 121 -2.28 21.46 2.00
C THR A 121 -3.54 20.75 1.50
N GLY A 122 -4.65 21.47 1.38
CA GLY A 122 -5.88 20.94 0.78
C GLY A 122 -5.67 20.38 -0.63
N ALA A 123 -4.84 21.04 -1.45
CA ALA A 123 -4.49 20.58 -2.79
C ALA A 123 -3.75 19.23 -2.78
N GLN A 124 -2.83 19.01 -1.84
CA GLN A 124 -2.14 17.72 -1.70
C GLN A 124 -3.09 16.62 -1.24
N ARG A 125 -4.00 16.92 -0.30
CA ARG A 125 -5.04 15.96 0.13
C ARG A 125 -5.93 15.57 -1.05
N ALA A 126 -6.41 16.56 -1.81
CA ALA A 126 -7.21 16.33 -3.00
C ALA A 126 -6.48 15.50 -4.05
N ALA A 127 -5.17 15.73 -4.26
CA ALA A 127 -4.38 14.96 -5.20
C ALA A 127 -4.10 13.50 -4.73
N ILE A 128 -3.98 13.26 -3.42
CA ILE A 128 -3.88 11.91 -2.84
C ILE A 128 -5.20 11.15 -2.98
N VAL A 129 -6.33 11.83 -2.74
CA VAL A 129 -7.67 11.26 -2.91
C VAL A 129 -7.99 11.03 -4.40
N GLY A 130 -7.56 11.95 -5.26
CA GLY A 130 -7.76 11.94 -6.71
C GLY A 130 -9.09 12.54 -7.17
N GLU A 131 -9.97 12.95 -6.26
CA GLU A 131 -11.27 13.56 -6.55
C GLU A 131 -11.78 14.41 -5.37
N SER A 132 -12.79 15.26 -5.61
CA SER A 132 -13.48 15.97 -4.53
C SER A 132 -14.40 15.01 -3.76
N LEU A 133 -14.42 15.16 -2.43
CA LEU A 133 -15.29 14.42 -1.51
C LEU A 133 -16.51 15.24 -1.06
N ASP A 134 -16.73 16.41 -1.66
CA ASP A 134 -17.85 17.31 -1.30
C ASP A 134 -19.20 16.75 -1.77
N ARG A 135 -19.18 15.71 -2.61
CA ARG A 135 -20.37 15.04 -3.14
C ARG A 135 -20.29 13.54 -2.84
N PRO A 136 -21.44 12.87 -2.64
CA PRO A 136 -21.48 11.42 -2.51
C PRO A 136 -20.86 10.70 -3.71
N LEU A 137 -20.10 9.64 -3.44
CA LEU A 137 -19.40 8.84 -4.44
C LEU A 137 -20.16 7.57 -4.76
N ALA A 138 -20.00 7.07 -5.99
CA ALA A 138 -20.48 5.73 -6.34
C ALA A 138 -19.88 4.67 -5.38
N PRO A 139 -20.66 3.68 -4.89
CA PRO A 139 -20.17 2.73 -3.88
C PRO A 139 -18.91 1.97 -4.26
N GLY A 140 -18.77 1.60 -5.54
CA GLY A 140 -17.55 0.94 -6.04
C GLY A 140 -16.31 1.83 -5.93
N ARG A 141 -16.48 3.15 -6.04
CA ARG A 141 -15.39 4.12 -5.88
C ARG A 141 -15.06 4.38 -4.42
N ALA A 142 -16.07 4.51 -3.56
CA ALA A 142 -15.88 4.56 -2.11
C ALA A 142 -15.11 3.32 -1.61
N ALA A 143 -15.46 2.12 -2.09
CA ALA A 143 -14.73 0.88 -1.79
C ALA A 143 -13.25 0.94 -2.22
N ALA A 144 -12.98 1.53 -3.40
CA ALA A 144 -11.62 1.70 -3.89
C ALA A 144 -10.81 2.68 -3.02
N LEU A 145 -11.42 3.78 -2.56
CA LEU A 145 -10.79 4.74 -1.66
C LEU A 145 -10.48 4.13 -0.29
N VAL A 146 -11.42 3.40 0.31
CA VAL A 146 -11.18 2.64 1.55
C VAL A 146 -10.00 1.70 1.36
N ALA A 147 -10.00 0.89 0.29
CA ALA A 147 -8.92 -0.06 0.02
C ALA A 147 -7.56 0.62 -0.23
N ALA A 148 -7.54 1.82 -0.79
CA ALA A 148 -6.31 2.55 -1.10
C ALA A 148 -5.77 3.33 0.11
N LEU A 149 -6.64 3.98 0.88
CA LEU A 149 -6.25 5.01 1.86
C LEU A 149 -6.47 4.59 3.31
N ASP A 150 -7.46 3.74 3.62
CA ASP A 150 -7.74 3.41 5.03
C ASP A 150 -6.58 2.63 5.65
N GLY A 151 -6.02 3.14 6.74
CA GLY A 151 -4.82 2.60 7.36
C GLY A 151 -3.51 2.95 6.64
N LEU A 152 -3.52 3.91 5.71
CA LEU A 152 -2.30 4.43 5.10
C LEU A 152 -1.60 5.39 6.10
N CYS A 153 -0.35 5.10 6.42
CA CYS A 153 0.48 5.94 7.27
C CYS A 153 1.18 7.01 6.43
N LEU A 154 0.98 8.27 6.79
CA LEU A 154 1.59 9.46 6.20
C LEU A 154 2.26 10.28 7.30
N GLY A 155 3.57 10.46 7.26
CA GLY A 155 4.27 11.37 8.18
C GLY A 155 4.18 10.99 9.66
N GLY A 156 3.79 9.76 9.99
CA GLY A 156 3.50 9.29 11.35
C GLY A 156 2.01 9.30 11.73
N SER A 157 1.14 9.90 10.93
CA SER A 157 -0.32 9.84 11.09
C SER A 157 -0.92 8.71 10.26
N THR A 158 -2.01 8.10 10.74
CA THR A 158 -2.71 7.04 10.02
C THR A 158 -4.04 7.57 9.49
N LEU A 159 -4.23 7.50 8.17
CA LEU A 159 -5.48 7.88 7.54
C LEU A 159 -6.60 6.92 7.92
N ARG A 160 -7.79 7.49 8.09
CA ARG A 160 -9.05 6.74 8.23
C ARG A 160 -10.01 7.16 7.15
N VAL A 161 -10.63 6.18 6.50
CA VAL A 161 -11.68 6.44 5.52
C VAL A 161 -13.01 6.01 6.11
N GLU A 162 -13.85 6.99 6.40
CA GLU A 162 -15.19 6.79 6.94
C GLU A 162 -16.21 6.92 5.81
N VAL A 163 -17.17 6.00 5.79
CA VAL A 163 -18.22 5.97 4.77
C VAL A 163 -19.56 5.93 5.48
N ALA A 164 -20.42 6.90 5.17
CA ALA A 164 -21.77 6.95 5.71
C ALA A 164 -22.61 5.84 5.06
N LEU A 165 -22.82 4.75 5.81
CA LEU A 165 -23.62 3.61 5.41
C LEU A 165 -24.86 3.49 6.30
N PRO A 166 -26.02 3.11 5.75
CA PRO A 166 -27.15 2.67 6.56
C PRO A 166 -26.76 1.51 7.49
N ALA A 167 -27.47 1.35 8.61
CA ALA A 167 -27.28 0.23 9.53
C ALA A 167 -27.37 -1.12 8.78
N GLY A 168 -26.47 -2.05 9.11
CA GLY A 168 -26.38 -3.34 8.45
C GLY A 168 -25.93 -3.32 6.97
N ALA A 169 -25.57 -2.17 6.39
CA ALA A 169 -25.16 -2.10 4.99
C ALA A 169 -23.63 -2.29 4.79
N SER A 170 -23.22 -2.53 3.55
CA SER A 170 -21.80 -2.64 3.19
C SER A 170 -21.50 -2.11 1.80
N LEU A 171 -20.23 -1.73 1.59
CA LEU A 171 -19.73 -1.40 0.26
C LEU A 171 -19.60 -2.66 -0.62
N PRO A 172 -19.78 -2.53 -1.95
CA PRO A 172 -19.48 -3.60 -2.89
C PRO A 172 -17.97 -3.92 -2.91
N PRO A 173 -17.57 -5.07 -3.46
CA PRO A 173 -16.16 -5.34 -3.77
C PRO A 173 -15.57 -4.26 -4.68
N VAL A 174 -14.28 -3.97 -4.54
CA VAL A 174 -13.59 -3.02 -5.43
C VAL A 174 -13.72 -3.48 -6.89
N PRO A 175 -14.34 -2.66 -7.77
CA PRO A 175 -14.50 -2.97 -9.18
C PRO A 175 -13.17 -3.27 -9.85
N ARG A 176 -13.14 -4.22 -10.78
CA ARG A 176 -11.90 -4.69 -11.40
C ARG A 176 -11.12 -3.57 -12.12
N ALA A 177 -11.83 -2.57 -12.65
CA ALA A 177 -11.25 -1.38 -13.29
C ALA A 177 -10.59 -0.41 -12.30
N LEU A 178 -11.00 -0.42 -11.03
CA LEU A 178 -10.50 0.45 -9.96
C LEU A 178 -9.46 -0.24 -9.06
N ARG A 179 -9.17 -1.53 -9.30
CA ARG A 179 -8.12 -2.24 -8.54
C ARG A 179 -6.76 -1.72 -8.98
N ASN A 180 -5.96 -1.28 -8.01
CA ASN A 180 -4.59 -0.84 -8.24
C ASN A 180 -3.80 -1.99 -8.88
N ARG A 181 -3.41 -1.85 -10.15
CA ARG A 181 -2.62 -2.87 -10.86
C ARG A 181 -1.22 -2.33 -11.05
N SER A 182 -0.21 -3.12 -10.72
CA SER A 182 1.13 -2.86 -11.20
C SER A 182 1.10 -2.84 -12.72
N PRO A 183 1.56 -1.78 -13.37
CA PRO A 183 1.07 -1.52 -14.69
C PRO A 183 2.11 -2.08 -15.67
N ARG A 184 1.62 -2.80 -16.69
CA ARG A 184 2.46 -3.57 -17.59
C ARG A 184 2.99 -2.63 -18.67
N GLY A 185 4.31 -2.58 -18.87
CA GLY A 185 4.87 -2.11 -20.14
C GLY A 185 5.20 -0.62 -20.27
N THR A 186 5.27 0.19 -19.22
CA THR A 186 5.93 1.51 -19.33
C THR A 186 7.44 1.34 -19.32
N ARG A 187 8.11 1.84 -20.36
CA ARG A 187 9.57 1.88 -20.42
C ARG A 187 10.08 2.87 -19.36
N ALA A 188 10.95 2.38 -18.47
CA ALA A 188 11.63 3.24 -17.51
C ALA A 188 12.55 4.24 -18.25
N TRP A 189 12.79 5.41 -17.66
CA TRP A 189 13.62 6.45 -18.28
C TRP A 189 15.12 6.10 -18.29
N LEU A 190 15.55 5.18 -17.41
CA LEU A 190 16.88 4.58 -17.46
C LEU A 190 16.88 3.29 -18.29
N PRO A 191 17.85 3.12 -19.21
CA PRO A 191 17.92 1.97 -20.11
C PRO A 191 18.40 0.68 -19.42
N HIS A 192 19.23 0.76 -18.38
CA HIS A 192 19.83 -0.39 -17.72
C HIS A 192 19.36 -0.50 -16.26
N LEU A 193 18.49 -1.47 -15.99
CA LEU A 193 17.88 -1.69 -14.68
C LEU A 193 17.76 -3.18 -14.41
N ASP A 194 17.97 -3.57 -13.15
CA ASP A 194 17.53 -4.86 -12.62
C ASP A 194 16.03 -4.81 -12.23
N ALA A 195 15.52 -5.88 -11.62
CA ALA A 195 14.11 -5.93 -11.22
C ALA A 195 13.78 -4.92 -10.09
N GLU A 196 14.72 -4.61 -9.22
CA GLU A 196 14.50 -3.71 -8.10
C GLU A 196 14.64 -2.25 -8.50
N GLY A 197 15.67 -1.90 -9.27
CA GLY A 197 15.84 -0.60 -9.91
C GLY A 197 14.62 -0.23 -10.74
N ARG A 198 13.97 -1.16 -11.45
CA ARG A 198 12.68 -0.88 -12.12
C ARG A 198 11.55 -0.48 -11.15
N ARG A 199 11.56 -0.99 -9.92
CA ARG A 199 10.54 -0.69 -8.89
C ARG A 199 10.87 0.56 -8.07
N SER A 200 12.15 0.83 -7.82
CA SER A 200 12.61 1.91 -6.95
C SER A 200 13.04 3.17 -7.71
N LEU A 201 13.13 3.11 -9.05
CA LEU A 201 13.55 4.24 -9.87
C LEU A 201 12.65 5.46 -9.62
N THR A 202 13.27 6.52 -9.10
CA THR A 202 12.64 7.83 -8.97
C THR A 202 12.31 8.38 -10.36
N ASP A 203 11.13 8.97 -10.50
CA ASP A 203 10.81 9.78 -11.67
C ASP A 203 11.87 10.88 -11.86
N ARG A 204 12.25 11.14 -13.11
CA ARG A 204 13.32 12.10 -13.42
C ARG A 204 12.97 13.51 -12.94
N ALA A 205 11.74 13.97 -13.17
CA ALA A 205 11.34 15.32 -12.78
C ALA A 205 11.30 15.46 -11.25
N LEU A 206 10.88 14.42 -10.54
CA LEU A 206 10.95 14.36 -9.08
C LEU A 206 12.39 14.44 -8.58
N ALA A 207 13.29 13.59 -9.08
CA ALA A 207 14.69 13.55 -8.68
C ALA A 207 15.41 14.89 -8.95
N THR A 208 15.13 15.53 -10.09
CA THR A 208 15.68 16.87 -10.39
C THR A 208 15.18 17.94 -9.41
N ARG A 209 13.89 17.96 -9.07
CA ARG A 209 13.35 18.92 -8.07
C ARG A 209 13.89 18.67 -6.66
N GLN A 210 14.17 17.42 -6.32
CA GLN A 210 14.79 17.01 -5.07
C GLN A 210 16.23 17.53 -4.96
N ALA A 211 17.05 17.29 -5.98
CA ALA A 211 18.42 17.80 -6.07
C ALA A 211 18.48 19.33 -5.97
N ALA A 212 17.63 20.03 -6.72
CA ALA A 212 17.52 21.49 -6.66
C ALA A 212 17.12 21.99 -5.26
N TRP A 213 16.21 21.29 -4.58
CA TRP A 213 15.76 21.67 -3.24
C TRP A 213 16.83 21.50 -2.16
N LEU A 214 17.74 20.53 -2.32
CA LEU A 214 18.90 20.38 -1.43
C LEU A 214 19.76 21.65 -1.44
N GLY A 215 19.90 22.29 -2.62
CA GLY A 215 20.48 23.63 -2.76
C GLY A 215 21.99 23.67 -2.54
N ARG A 216 22.71 22.69 -3.11
CA ARG A 216 24.18 22.54 -3.04
C ARG A 216 24.73 22.29 -4.45
N ALA A 217 25.90 22.84 -4.76
CA ALA A 217 26.53 22.68 -6.08
C ALA A 217 27.09 21.26 -6.29
N SER A 218 27.65 20.67 -5.22
CA SER A 218 28.15 19.29 -5.21
C SER A 218 27.26 18.41 -4.33
N LEU A 219 26.99 17.19 -4.76
CA LEU A 219 26.16 16.21 -4.05
C LEU A 219 26.91 14.89 -3.88
N ILE A 220 26.68 14.21 -2.75
CA ILE A 220 27.04 12.82 -2.52
C ILE A 220 25.73 12.01 -2.45
N ASP A 221 25.53 11.05 -3.35
CA ASP A 221 24.43 10.09 -3.29
C ASP A 221 24.90 8.82 -2.58
N ALA A 222 24.44 8.58 -1.35
CA ALA A 222 24.92 7.49 -0.52
C ALA A 222 24.34 6.11 -0.89
N PHE A 223 23.29 6.06 -1.71
CA PHE A 223 22.55 4.84 -2.04
C PHE A 223 22.08 4.87 -3.51
N CYS A 224 23.00 4.99 -4.46
CA CYS A 224 22.62 5.43 -5.79
C CYS A 224 21.84 4.39 -6.62
N GLY A 225 21.91 3.10 -6.27
CA GLY A 225 21.26 2.01 -6.99
C GLY A 225 21.71 1.96 -8.44
N CYS A 226 20.75 1.98 -9.38
CA CYS A 226 21.03 2.08 -10.81
C CYS A 226 21.35 3.53 -11.29
N GLY A 227 21.51 4.48 -10.37
CA GLY A 227 21.96 5.85 -10.64
C GLY A 227 20.85 6.88 -10.86
N GLY A 228 19.58 6.56 -10.58
CA GLY A 228 18.43 7.44 -10.89
C GLY A 228 18.55 8.87 -10.35
N ASN A 229 18.74 9.01 -9.04
CA ASN A 229 18.85 10.33 -8.40
C ASN A 229 20.16 11.03 -8.79
N ALA A 230 21.29 10.32 -8.70
CA ALA A 230 22.61 10.83 -9.06
C ALA A 230 22.67 11.37 -10.51
N ILE A 231 22.14 10.63 -11.48
CA ILE A 231 22.11 11.04 -12.89
C ILE A 231 21.17 12.22 -13.10
N ALA A 232 19.98 12.21 -12.48
CA ALA A 232 19.05 13.34 -12.59
C ALA A 232 19.62 14.64 -12.00
N ALA A 233 20.40 14.53 -10.93
CA ALA A 233 21.13 15.66 -10.36
C ALA A 233 22.29 16.11 -11.27
N ALA A 234 23.09 15.20 -11.82
CA ALA A 234 24.15 15.53 -12.76
C ALA A 234 23.61 16.24 -14.02
N LEU A 235 22.49 15.77 -14.56
CA LEU A 235 21.78 16.39 -15.68
C LEU A 235 21.26 17.80 -15.36
N ALA A 236 21.05 18.11 -14.08
CA ALA A 236 20.63 19.42 -13.59
C ALA A 236 21.83 20.34 -13.26
N GLY A 237 23.06 19.92 -13.57
CA GLY A 237 24.28 20.73 -13.41
C GLY A 237 24.98 20.57 -12.07
N HIS A 238 24.56 19.62 -11.22
CA HIS A 238 25.27 19.34 -9.98
C HIS A 238 26.52 18.48 -10.24
N ARG A 239 27.61 18.72 -9.50
CA ARG A 239 28.72 17.76 -9.42
C ARG A 239 28.30 16.62 -8.50
N VAL A 240 28.31 15.37 -8.95
CA VAL A 240 27.82 14.26 -8.14
C VAL A 240 28.89 13.19 -7.96
N VAL A 241 29.03 12.71 -6.72
CA VAL A 241 29.70 11.45 -6.39
C VAL A 241 28.66 10.49 -5.83
N ALA A 242 28.65 9.26 -6.32
CA ALA A 242 27.66 8.26 -5.98
C ALA A 242 28.32 7.05 -5.31
N ILE A 243 27.68 6.52 -4.27
CA ILE A 243 28.09 5.32 -3.55
C ILE A 243 27.07 4.23 -3.86
N GLU A 244 27.56 3.04 -4.19
CA GLU A 244 26.73 1.84 -4.29
C GLU A 244 27.47 0.63 -3.71
N ARG A 245 26.78 -0.15 -2.90
CA ARG A 245 27.33 -1.34 -2.25
C ARG A 245 27.39 -2.53 -3.21
N ASP A 246 26.37 -2.68 -4.05
CA ASP A 246 26.31 -3.77 -5.01
C ASP A 246 27.10 -3.44 -6.29
N PRO A 247 28.19 -4.17 -6.61
CA PRO A 247 29.01 -3.87 -7.78
C PRO A 247 28.22 -4.03 -9.11
N GLY A 248 27.20 -4.89 -9.13
CA GLY A 248 26.31 -5.05 -10.28
C GLY A 248 25.50 -3.79 -10.56
N ARG A 249 24.87 -3.20 -9.55
CA ARG A 249 24.13 -1.94 -9.63
C ARG A 249 25.05 -0.76 -9.91
N ALA A 250 26.25 -0.73 -9.32
CA ALA A 250 27.26 0.26 -9.66
C ALA A 250 27.60 0.21 -11.17
N ALA A 251 27.79 -0.98 -11.74
CA ALA A 251 28.00 -1.15 -13.18
C ALA A 251 26.80 -0.70 -14.02
N LEU A 252 25.56 -0.97 -13.58
CA LEU A 252 24.35 -0.45 -14.23
C LEU A 252 24.29 1.08 -14.18
N ALA A 253 24.63 1.69 -13.04
CA ALA A 253 24.70 3.13 -12.88
C ALA A 253 25.73 3.77 -13.80
N ARG A 254 26.94 3.17 -13.95
CA ARG A 254 27.95 3.63 -14.92
C ARG A 254 27.45 3.55 -16.35
N ARG A 255 26.79 2.46 -16.74
CA ARG A 255 26.21 2.29 -18.08
C ARG A 255 25.10 3.32 -18.35
N ASN A 256 24.23 3.57 -17.37
CA ASN A 256 23.18 4.58 -17.48
C ASN A 256 23.77 5.99 -17.59
N ALA A 257 24.79 6.31 -16.80
CA ALA A 257 25.48 7.58 -16.86
C ALA A 257 26.13 7.80 -18.24
N SER A 258 26.84 6.79 -18.75
CA SER A 258 27.43 6.80 -20.10
C SER A 258 26.37 6.96 -21.20
N ALA A 259 25.26 6.20 -21.13
CA ALA A 259 24.18 6.27 -22.10
C ALA A 259 23.49 7.64 -22.16
N LEU A 260 23.54 8.40 -21.07
CA LEU A 260 22.96 9.74 -20.95
C LEU A 260 24.01 10.85 -21.05
N GLY A 261 25.27 10.52 -21.34
CA GLY A 261 26.35 11.48 -21.55
C GLY A 261 26.76 12.26 -20.30
N VAL A 262 26.56 11.70 -19.10
CA VAL A 262 26.90 12.36 -17.83
C VAL A 262 28.12 11.73 -17.18
N GLY A 263 29.05 12.58 -16.74
CA GLY A 263 30.18 12.16 -15.91
C GLY A 263 29.74 12.00 -14.45
N LEU A 264 29.81 10.78 -13.93
CA LEU A 264 29.48 10.45 -12.55
C LEU A 264 30.63 9.67 -11.92
N GLU A 265 31.18 10.17 -10.81
CA GLU A 265 32.13 9.40 -10.01
C GLU A 265 31.33 8.38 -9.18
N ILE A 266 31.59 7.08 -9.39
CA ILE A 266 30.90 6.01 -8.67
C ILE A 266 31.90 5.21 -7.85
N VAL A 267 31.75 5.28 -6.53
CA VAL A 267 32.54 4.53 -5.56
C VAL A 267 31.77 3.30 -5.11
N GLU A 268 32.38 2.14 -5.29
CA GLU A 268 31.83 0.87 -4.80
C GLU A 268 32.19 0.68 -3.32
N GLY A 269 31.19 0.39 -2.49
CA GLY A 269 31.43 0.09 -1.08
C GLY A 269 30.25 0.38 -0.18
N ASP A 270 30.41 0.03 1.09
CA ASP A 270 29.44 0.39 2.13
C ASP A 270 29.51 1.89 2.40
N ALA A 271 28.37 2.58 2.34
CA ALA A 271 28.28 4.01 2.60
C ALA A 271 28.80 4.38 3.99
N ALA A 272 28.63 3.54 5.02
CA ALA A 272 29.17 3.82 6.36
C ALA A 272 30.71 3.85 6.39
N VAL A 273 31.37 3.17 5.45
CA VAL A 273 32.83 3.08 5.33
C VAL A 273 33.38 4.15 4.38
N VAL A 274 32.71 4.38 3.26
CA VAL A 274 33.20 5.26 2.18
C VAL A 274 32.88 6.74 2.44
N LEU A 275 31.70 7.03 2.99
CA LEU A 275 31.21 8.40 3.15
C LEU A 275 32.13 9.32 3.96
N PRO A 276 32.81 8.87 5.06
CA PRO A 276 33.74 9.73 5.79
C PRO A 276 34.80 10.39 4.91
N GLY A 277 35.49 9.62 4.07
CA GLY A 277 36.53 10.15 3.19
C GLY A 277 36.00 11.02 2.06
N LEU A 278 34.78 10.74 1.57
CA LEU A 278 34.12 11.61 0.59
C LEU A 278 33.72 12.96 1.19
N LEU A 279 33.26 12.98 2.45
CA LEU A 279 32.96 14.23 3.15
C LEU A 279 34.22 15.04 3.43
N ASP A 280 35.36 14.40 3.68
CA ASP A 280 36.66 15.10 3.80
C ASP A 280 37.12 15.71 2.48
N ARG A 281 36.91 14.98 1.37
CA ARG A 281 37.25 15.46 0.02
C ARG A 281 36.27 16.52 -0.52
N PHE A 282 35.02 16.49 -0.07
CA PHE A 282 33.94 17.36 -0.52
C PHE A 282 33.16 17.98 0.66
N PRO A 283 33.79 18.85 1.47
CA PRO A 283 33.18 19.37 2.70
C PRO A 283 31.90 20.17 2.48
N ASP A 284 31.73 20.79 1.31
CA ASP A 284 30.54 21.58 0.96
C ASP A 284 29.40 20.76 0.31
N ALA A 285 29.61 19.46 0.09
CA ALA A 285 28.65 18.63 -0.64
C ALA A 285 27.38 18.34 0.17
N GLY A 286 26.22 18.45 -0.48
CA GLY A 286 24.96 17.99 0.09
C GLY A 286 24.85 16.47 0.04
N LEU A 287 24.26 15.86 1.06
CA LEU A 287 24.08 14.41 1.14
C LEU A 287 22.67 14.02 0.68
N LEU A 288 22.56 13.22 -0.38
CA LEU A 288 21.34 12.57 -0.82
C LEU A 288 21.25 11.18 -0.17
N LEU A 289 20.12 10.89 0.48
CA LEU A 289 19.81 9.61 1.10
C LEU A 289 18.54 9.04 0.47
N ASP A 290 18.68 7.94 -0.26
CA ASP A 290 17.57 7.13 -0.79
C ASP A 290 17.77 5.66 -0.42
N PRO A 291 17.76 5.32 0.89
CA PRO A 291 18.08 3.97 1.34
C PRO A 291 17.00 2.97 0.89
N PRO A 292 17.31 1.66 0.85
CA PRO A 292 16.30 0.63 0.61
C PRO A 292 15.16 0.69 1.63
N TRP A 293 13.91 0.72 1.17
CA TRP A 293 12.75 0.83 2.06
C TRP A 293 12.30 -0.50 2.69
N GLY A 294 12.86 -1.64 2.32
CA GLY A 294 12.58 -2.93 2.97
C GLY A 294 11.09 -3.35 3.02
N GLY A 295 10.27 -2.95 2.03
CA GLY A 295 8.82 -3.21 2.01
C GLY A 295 7.95 -2.13 2.67
N ALA A 296 8.56 -1.13 3.29
CA ALA A 296 7.88 0.05 3.85
C ALA A 296 7.16 0.92 2.80
N GLY A 297 7.43 0.72 1.51
CA GLY A 297 6.75 1.42 0.42
C GLY A 297 5.24 1.17 0.36
N SER A 298 4.72 0.12 1.03
CA SER A 298 3.26 -0.09 1.16
C SER A 298 2.56 1.01 1.98
N GLY A 299 3.30 1.73 2.82
CA GLY A 299 2.75 2.77 3.67
C GLY A 299 1.83 2.27 4.78
N ARG A 300 1.71 0.97 5.03
CA ARG A 300 0.75 0.39 6.01
C ARG A 300 1.29 0.30 7.44
N ARG A 301 2.57 0.59 7.64
CA ARG A 301 3.22 0.56 8.95
C ARG A 301 4.10 1.79 9.09
N PRO A 302 4.10 2.46 10.25
CA PRO A 302 5.02 3.55 10.51
C PRO A 302 6.47 3.10 10.36
N VAL A 303 7.30 4.01 9.85
CA VAL A 303 8.74 3.80 9.64
C VAL A 303 9.46 4.87 10.44
N ARG A 304 10.55 4.51 11.11
CA ARG A 304 11.35 5.47 11.88
C ARG A 304 12.68 5.73 11.17
N PHE A 305 13.26 6.90 11.38
CA PHE A 305 14.52 7.33 10.75
C PHE A 305 15.68 6.36 11.01
N ASP A 306 15.85 5.95 12.27
CA ASP A 306 16.87 4.99 12.74
C ASP A 306 16.77 3.62 12.08
N GLY A 307 15.55 3.15 11.79
CA GLY A 307 15.32 1.91 11.04
C GLY A 307 15.43 2.06 9.51
N LEU A 308 15.37 3.29 9.00
CA LEU A 308 15.38 3.58 7.55
C LEU A 308 16.78 3.92 7.03
N VAL A 309 17.54 4.73 7.76
CA VAL A 309 18.84 5.24 7.34
C VAL A 309 19.93 4.40 8.02
N PRO A 310 20.62 3.50 7.30
CA PRO A 310 21.65 2.63 7.87
C PRO A 310 23.00 3.35 8.03
N LEU A 311 22.98 4.60 8.50
CA LEU A 311 24.16 5.42 8.73
C LEU A 311 24.12 6.06 10.12
N PRO A 312 25.26 6.17 10.82
CA PRO A 312 25.32 6.88 12.09
C PRO A 312 24.86 8.35 11.91
N PRO A 313 23.96 8.87 12.76
CA PRO A 313 23.53 10.26 12.68
C PRO A 313 24.68 11.28 12.78
N ASP A 314 25.76 10.97 13.50
CA ASP A 314 26.94 11.85 13.60
C ASP A 314 27.68 11.95 12.26
N LEU A 315 27.74 10.85 11.51
CA LEU A 315 28.34 10.84 10.17
C LEU A 315 27.48 11.65 9.18
N VAL A 316 26.15 11.46 9.20
CA VAL A 316 25.22 12.23 8.37
C VAL A 316 25.31 13.72 8.69
N ALA A 317 25.57 14.10 9.95
CA ALA A 317 25.57 15.49 10.41
C ALA A 317 26.79 16.28 9.94
N ARG A 318 27.85 15.61 9.47
CA ARG A 318 29.03 16.24 8.86
C ARG A 318 28.69 16.92 7.53
N ALA A 319 27.61 16.51 6.84
CA ALA A 319 27.19 17.16 5.61
C ALA A 319 26.46 18.50 5.91
N PRO A 320 26.76 19.61 5.21
CA PRO A 320 26.14 20.91 5.43
C PRO A 320 24.62 20.93 5.14
N ALA A 321 24.13 19.97 4.36
CA ALA A 321 22.71 19.73 4.16
C ALA A 321 22.47 18.26 3.79
N VAL A 322 21.33 17.72 4.21
CA VAL A 322 20.89 16.37 3.86
C VAL A 322 19.52 16.42 3.20
N LEU A 323 19.29 15.58 2.20
CA LEU A 323 17.98 15.27 1.65
C LEU A 323 17.73 13.77 1.79
N LEU A 324 16.69 13.42 2.53
CA LEU A 324 16.18 12.07 2.66
C LEU A 324 14.94 11.90 1.76
N LYS A 325 15.01 11.00 0.80
CA LYS A 325 13.85 10.46 0.08
C LYS A 325 13.34 9.25 0.86
N ALA A 326 12.21 9.41 1.52
CA ALA A 326 11.64 8.43 2.42
C ALA A 326 10.30 7.88 1.92
N PRO A 327 9.90 6.67 2.39
CA PRO A 327 8.55 6.20 2.22
C PRO A 327 7.57 7.17 2.90
N PRO A 328 6.33 7.29 2.41
CA PRO A 328 5.35 8.21 2.97
C PRO A 328 5.02 7.92 4.44
N ALA A 329 5.25 6.67 4.89
CA ALA A 329 5.03 6.24 6.26
C ALA A 329 6.16 6.58 7.24
N LEU A 330 7.21 7.30 6.82
CA LEU A 330 8.21 7.81 7.76
C LEU A 330 7.54 8.72 8.79
N SER A 331 7.69 8.40 10.07
CA SER A 331 7.23 9.22 11.18
C SER A 331 8.12 10.44 11.33
N LEU A 332 7.55 11.64 11.17
CA LEU A 332 8.30 12.89 11.19
C LEU A 332 8.89 13.20 12.57
N ASP A 333 8.27 12.71 13.64
CA ASP A 333 8.75 12.79 15.02
C ASP A 333 10.05 11.98 15.27
N SER A 334 10.36 11.02 14.39
CA SER A 334 11.59 10.22 14.45
C SER A 334 12.78 10.92 13.80
N LEU A 335 12.55 12.05 13.11
CA LEU A 335 13.63 12.84 12.51
C LEU A 335 14.52 13.42 13.62
N PRO A 336 15.85 13.22 13.57
CA PRO A 336 16.67 13.60 14.72
C PRO A 336 16.72 15.13 14.91
N PRO A 337 16.65 15.63 16.16
CA PRO A 337 16.46 17.06 16.44
C PRO A 337 17.68 17.93 16.13
N ARG A 338 18.84 17.32 15.93
CA ARG A 338 20.10 18.01 15.59
C ARG A 338 20.10 18.67 14.20
N TRP A 339 19.11 18.37 13.37
CA TRP A 339 18.85 19.12 12.14
C TRP A 339 17.59 19.96 12.29
N ARG A 340 17.55 21.11 11.62
CA ARG A 340 16.32 21.82 11.30
C ARG A 340 15.73 21.22 10.03
N TRP A 341 14.68 20.42 10.20
CA TRP A 341 14.00 19.74 9.11
C TRP A 341 12.96 20.62 8.41
N ARG A 342 12.93 20.54 7.08
CA ARG A 342 11.79 20.92 6.23
C ARG A 342 11.39 19.68 5.45
N TRP A 343 10.10 19.46 5.22
CA TRP A 343 9.59 18.23 4.63
C TRP A 343 8.46 18.56 3.66
N ARG A 344 8.30 17.72 2.64
CA ARG A 344 7.20 17.84 1.67
C ARG A 344 6.78 16.46 1.18
N PHE A 345 5.48 16.26 1.08
CA PHE A 345 4.93 15.14 0.34
C PHE A 345 5.02 15.47 -1.14
N GLU A 346 5.74 14.62 -1.87
CA GLU A 346 5.96 14.80 -3.30
C GLU A 346 5.18 13.78 -4.09
N LEU A 347 4.48 14.35 -5.06
CA LEU A 347 3.67 13.65 -6.01
C LEU A 347 4.47 13.56 -7.32
N SER A 348 4.79 12.33 -7.76
CA SER A 348 5.26 12.13 -9.13
C SER A 348 4.20 12.60 -10.15
N PRO A 349 4.59 13.08 -11.34
CA PRO A 349 3.63 13.37 -12.40
C PRO A 349 2.74 12.14 -12.66
N PRO A 350 1.45 12.33 -13.01
CA PRO A 350 0.62 11.22 -13.46
C PRO A 350 1.33 10.57 -14.65
N ALA A 351 1.56 9.26 -14.57
CA ALA A 351 2.09 8.54 -15.71
C ALA A 351 1.09 8.65 -16.88
N ALA A 352 1.58 8.57 -18.12
CA ALA A 352 0.74 8.70 -19.33
C ALA A 352 -0.42 7.69 -19.40
N ASP A 353 -0.39 6.63 -18.58
CA ASP A 353 -1.44 5.62 -18.43
C ASP A 353 -2.35 5.84 -17.19
N GLY A 354 -2.32 7.03 -16.57
CA GLY A 354 -3.22 7.42 -15.48
C GLY A 354 -2.91 6.77 -14.12
N ARG A 355 -1.67 6.30 -13.89
CA ARG A 355 -1.28 5.68 -12.61
C ARG A 355 -1.40 6.62 -11.42
N ALA A 356 -1.65 5.99 -10.28
CA ALA A 356 -1.51 6.61 -8.97
C ALA A 356 -0.10 7.18 -8.81
N VAL A 357 -0.09 8.40 -8.31
CA VAL A 357 1.09 9.17 -8.04
C VAL A 357 1.97 8.46 -7.00
N VAL A 358 3.28 8.31 -7.27
CA VAL A 358 4.21 7.90 -6.21
C VAL A 358 4.27 9.04 -5.21
N LEU A 359 3.72 8.80 -4.03
CA LEU A 359 3.84 9.65 -2.86
C LEU A 359 5.15 9.32 -2.16
N ALA A 360 6.17 10.17 -2.36
CA ALA A 360 7.39 10.13 -1.56
C ALA A 360 7.32 11.21 -0.48
N LEU A 361 7.94 10.96 0.67
CA LEU A 361 8.20 12.00 1.65
C LEU A 361 9.64 12.47 1.49
N SER A 362 9.82 13.73 1.16
CA SER A 362 11.15 14.34 1.02
C SER A 362 11.44 15.20 2.23
N CYS A 363 12.50 14.88 2.97
CA CYS A 363 12.92 15.58 4.18
C CYS A 363 14.29 16.22 3.95
N ARG A 364 14.37 17.55 4.01
CA ARG A 364 15.61 18.32 3.94
C ARG A 364 16.03 18.77 5.33
N GLY A 365 17.20 18.33 5.78
CA GLY A 365 17.80 18.73 7.06
C GLY A 365 18.97 19.67 6.85
N ILE A 366 19.07 20.71 7.67
CA ILE A 366 20.28 21.52 7.84
C ILE A 366 20.74 21.30 9.29
N PRO A 367 22.01 20.93 9.56
CA PRO A 367 22.53 20.83 10.93
C PRO A 367 22.26 22.11 11.73
N ARG A 368 21.96 21.98 13.02
CA ARG A 368 21.73 23.10 13.94
C ARG A 368 23.02 23.80 14.35
#